data_AF-A0A368F339-F1
#
_entry.id   AF-A0A368F339-F1
#
_cell.length_a   1.000
_cell.length_b   1.000
_cell.length_c   1.000
_cell.angle_alpha   90.00
_cell.angle_beta   90.00
_cell.angle_gamma   90.00
#
_symmetry.space_group_name_H-M   'P 1'
#
loop_
_entity.id
_entity.type
_entity.pdbx_description
1 polymer ?
#
loop_
_entity_poly.entity_id
_entity_poly.type
_entity_poly.pdbx_seq_one_letter_code
_entity_poly.pdbx_strand_id
1 'polypeptide(L)'
;MASVRSTLADGLAVPMVGGNALATLEGLVDKDVLVCEESTALSILRLIEMEKAVVEGGGAVGLAAMITGKLPEVVTILTGGNIDTTILGRTIERGLAVDGRLIRLEVVVSDRPGGERTNYYSSLFIGYCIIHIIF
;
A
#
# COMPACT_ATOMS: atom_id res chain seq x y z
N MET A 1 -12.40 -8.56 23.28
CA MET A 1 -11.03 -8.27 22.81
C MET A 1 -11.15 -7.43 21.54
N ALA A 2 -10.35 -6.38 21.38
CA ALA A 2 -10.39 -5.53 20.19
C ALA A 2 -10.03 -6.35 18.95
N SER A 3 -10.84 -6.27 17.88
CA SER A 3 -10.55 -6.96 16.62
C SER A 3 -9.47 -6.19 15.86
N VAL A 4 -8.29 -6.78 15.69
CA VAL A 4 -7.22 -6.22 14.87
C VAL A 4 -7.56 -6.46 13.39
N ARG A 5 -7.59 -5.40 12.58
CA ARG A 5 -7.70 -5.52 11.13
C ARG A 5 -6.33 -5.76 10.53
N SER A 6 -6.27 -6.59 9.49
CA SER A 6 -5.07 -6.75 8.66
C SER A 6 -4.76 -5.42 7.96
N THR A 7 -3.48 -5.06 7.94
CA THR A 7 -2.98 -3.87 7.24
C THR A 7 -1.67 -4.21 6.54
N LEU A 8 -1.22 -3.35 5.62
CA LEU A 8 0.13 -3.42 5.02
C LEU A 8 1.24 -3.37 6.06
N ALA A 9 0.99 -2.74 7.22
CA ALA A 9 1.88 -2.71 8.37
C ALA A 9 1.47 -3.76 9.41
N ASP A 10 1.47 -5.03 9.01
CA ASP A 10 1.09 -6.17 9.84
C ASP A 10 1.92 -6.28 11.14
N GLY A 11 3.22 -5.98 11.09
CA GLY A 11 4.09 -5.91 12.27
C GLY A 11 3.70 -4.84 13.30
N LEU A 12 2.91 -3.83 12.89
CA LEU A 12 2.36 -2.80 13.79
C LEU A 12 0.91 -3.11 14.22
N ALA A 13 0.26 -4.10 13.59
CA ALA A 13 -1.11 -4.46 13.84
C ALA A 13 -1.22 -5.35 15.10
N VAL A 14 -1.06 -4.74 16.27
CA VAL A 14 -1.15 -5.43 17.58
C VAL A 14 -2.39 -4.97 18.35
N PRO A 15 -3.04 -5.87 19.13
CA PRO A 15 -4.26 -5.51 19.87
C PRO A 15 -3.99 -4.60 21.07
N MET A 16 -2.76 -4.61 21.59
CA MET A 16 -2.34 -3.83 22.75
C MET A 16 -0.83 -3.59 22.68
N VAL A 17 -0.42 -2.36 22.99
CA VAL A 17 1.00 -1.99 23.12
C VAL A 17 1.58 -2.63 24.38
N GLY A 18 2.84 -3.09 24.31
CA GLY A 18 3.52 -3.68 25.46
C GLY A 18 3.77 -2.67 26.58
N GLY A 19 3.48 -3.03 27.84
CA GLY A 19 3.59 -2.11 28.98
C GLY A 19 4.98 -1.51 29.17
N ASN A 20 6.05 -2.30 29.00
CA ASN A 20 7.43 -1.81 29.11
C ASN A 20 7.79 -0.83 27.98
N ALA A 21 7.30 -1.09 26.76
CA ALA A 21 7.55 -0.20 25.63
C ALA A 21 6.83 1.13 25.83
N LEU A 22 5.57 1.09 26.28
CA LEU A 22 4.78 2.28 26.59
C LEU A 22 5.43 3.11 27.71
N ALA A 23 5.84 2.47 28.81
CA ALA A 23 6.52 3.15 29.91
C ALA A 23 7.86 3.76 29.49
N THR A 24 8.61 3.09 28.61
CA THR A 24 9.87 3.62 28.06
C THR A 24 9.65 4.88 27.21
N LEU A 25 8.55 4.93 26.47
CA LEU A 25 8.22 6.04 25.58
C LEU A 25 7.58 7.23 26.31
N GLU A 26 7.12 7.05 27.54
CA GLU A 26 6.41 8.07 28.31
C GLU A 26 7.31 9.29 28.55
N GLY A 27 6.86 10.47 28.07
CA GLY A 27 7.62 11.72 28.14
C GLY A 27 8.72 11.88 27.08
N LEU A 28 8.93 10.91 26.19
CA LEU A 28 9.87 11.00 25.06
C LEU A 28 9.18 11.25 23.72
N VAL A 29 7.89 10.91 23.60
CA VAL A 29 7.12 11.07 22.35
C VAL A 29 6.40 12.40 22.35
N ASP A 30 6.72 13.27 21.39
CA ASP A 30 6.07 14.57 21.23
C ASP A 30 4.70 14.46 20.53
N LYS A 31 4.57 13.53 19.58
CA LYS A 31 3.41 13.46 18.69
C LYS A 31 3.23 12.07 18.08
N ASP A 32 1.98 11.63 18.04
CA ASP A 32 1.53 10.48 17.24
C ASP A 32 0.99 10.94 15.88
N VAL A 33 1.32 10.20 14.83
CA VAL A 33 0.84 10.48 13.46
C VAL A 33 0.13 9.26 12.89
N LEU A 34 -1.13 9.46 12.49
CA LEU A 34 -1.90 8.45 11.78
C LEU A 34 -1.61 8.52 10.27
N VAL A 35 -1.33 7.37 9.66
CA VAL A 35 -1.14 7.22 8.22
C VAL A 35 -2.15 6.22 7.66
N CYS A 36 -2.61 6.46 6.42
CA CYS A 36 -3.52 5.53 5.74
C CYS A 36 -2.72 4.54 4.87
N GLU A 37 -3.37 3.44 4.50
CA GLU A 37 -2.74 2.39 3.71
C GLU A 37 -2.32 2.85 2.31
N GLU A 38 -3.05 3.79 1.71
CA GLU A 38 -2.72 4.36 0.41
C GLU A 38 -1.36 5.07 0.47
N SER A 39 -1.13 5.85 1.53
CA SER A 39 0.15 6.53 1.75
C SER A 39 1.26 5.53 2.03
N THR A 40 1.01 4.49 2.82
CA THR A 40 1.99 3.42 3.06
C THR A 40 2.38 2.70 1.77
N ALA A 41 1.40 2.36 0.92
CA ALA A 41 1.65 1.73 -0.38
C ALA A 41 2.47 2.64 -1.30
N LEU A 42 2.12 3.93 -1.37
CA LEU A 42 2.88 4.92 -2.12
C LEU A 42 4.32 5.07 -1.59
N SER A 43 4.52 5.05 -0.28
CA SER A 43 5.86 5.11 0.32
C SER A 43 6.71 3.90 0.00
N ILE A 44 6.14 2.69 0.05
CA ILE A 44 6.86 1.47 -0.37
C ILE A 44 7.26 1.58 -1.84
N LEU A 45 6.33 2.02 -2.70
CA LEU A 45 6.63 2.26 -4.12
C LEU A 45 7.80 3.25 -4.29
N ARG A 46 7.79 4.38 -3.58
CA ARG A 46 8.87 5.38 -3.66
C ARG A 46 10.21 4.87 -3.15
N LEU A 47 10.24 4.10 -2.08
CA LEU A 47 11.47 3.48 -1.56
C LEU A 47 12.10 2.53 -2.59
N ILE A 48 11.27 1.78 -3.32
CA ILE A 48 11.74 0.89 -4.39
C ILE A 48 12.22 1.71 -5.60
N GLU A 49 11.47 2.73 -6.01
CA GLU A 49 11.80 3.51 -7.20
C GLU A 49 13.03 4.39 -7.01
N MET A 50 13.14 5.07 -5.87
CA MET A 50 14.16 6.09 -5.60
C MET A 50 15.38 5.50 -4.89
N GLU A 51 15.16 4.74 -3.82
CA GLU A 51 16.24 4.24 -2.96
C GLU A 51 16.65 2.79 -3.27
N LYS A 52 15.93 2.11 -4.17
CA LYS A 52 16.11 0.68 -4.48
C LYS A 52 16.00 -0.21 -3.24
N ALA A 53 15.27 0.26 -2.22
CA ALA A 53 15.10 -0.42 -0.96
C ALA A 53 13.76 -1.16 -0.94
N VAL A 54 13.79 -2.44 -0.60
CA VAL A 54 12.60 -3.24 -0.33
C VAL A 54 12.30 -3.12 1.17
N VAL A 55 11.14 -2.53 1.49
CA VAL A 55 10.74 -2.22 2.86
C VAL A 55 9.32 -2.71 3.09
N GLU A 56 9.06 -3.30 4.24
CA GLU A 56 7.73 -3.74 4.66
C GLU A 56 6.83 -2.54 5.05
N GLY A 57 5.53 -2.73 5.20
CA GLY A 57 4.62 -1.61 5.51
C GLY A 57 4.93 -0.92 6.83
N GLY A 58 5.27 -1.68 7.88
CA GLY A 58 5.68 -1.10 9.17
C GLY A 58 6.92 -0.22 9.04
N GLY A 59 7.90 -0.61 8.24
CA GLY A 59 9.10 0.18 7.99
C GLY A 59 8.90 1.40 7.10
N ALA A 60 7.80 1.44 6.33
CA ALA A 60 7.51 2.54 5.39
C ALA A 60 6.61 3.64 5.98
N VAL A 61 6.00 3.44 7.16
CA VAL A 61 5.01 4.39 7.73
C VAL A 61 5.58 5.77 8.01
N GLY A 62 6.86 5.88 8.38
CA GLY A 62 7.49 7.17 8.63
C GLY A 62 7.66 8.00 7.36
N LEU A 63 8.02 7.37 6.23
CA LEU A 63 7.99 8.03 4.94
C LEU A 63 6.55 8.39 4.52
N ALA A 64 5.57 7.56 4.84
CA ALA A 64 4.16 7.85 4.54
C ALA A 64 3.66 9.09 5.27
N ALA A 65 4.09 9.29 6.51
CA ALA A 65 3.81 10.49 7.28
C ALA A 65 4.46 11.74 6.64
N MET A 66 5.69 11.63 6.12
CA MET A 66 6.37 12.73 5.43
C MET A 66 5.72 13.09 4.09
N ILE A 67 5.40 12.10 3.24
CA ILE A 67 4.79 12.34 1.92
C ILE A 67 3.39 12.98 2.07
N THR A 68 2.70 12.70 3.17
CA THR A 68 1.40 13.34 3.49
C THR A 68 1.52 14.72 4.14
N GLY A 69 2.73 15.25 4.29
CA GLY A 69 2.98 16.58 4.90
C GLY A 69 2.63 16.65 6.38
N LYS A 70 2.52 15.50 7.08
CA LYS A 70 2.15 15.44 8.50
C LYS A 70 3.33 15.66 9.44
N LEU A 71 4.55 15.59 8.90
CA LEU A 71 5.82 15.79 9.57
C LEU A 71 6.65 16.86 8.81
N PRO A 72 7.46 17.65 9.53
CA PRO A 72 8.46 18.53 8.91
C PRO A 72 9.62 17.70 8.32
N GLU A 73 10.68 18.37 7.87
CA GLU A 73 11.91 17.68 7.46
C GLU A 73 12.52 16.94 8.65
N VAL A 74 12.46 15.60 8.62
CA VAL A 74 12.86 14.71 9.70
C VAL A 74 13.53 13.45 9.16
N VAL A 75 14.22 12.73 10.03
CA VAL A 75 14.75 11.39 9.72
C VAL A 75 13.69 10.35 10.04
N THR A 76 13.49 9.37 9.14
CA THR A 76 12.71 8.16 9.42
C THR A 76 13.62 6.94 9.48
N ILE A 77 13.24 6.00 10.34
CA ILE A 77 13.88 4.69 10.44
C ILE A 77 13.13 3.73 9.52
N LEU A 78 13.87 2.97 8.70
CA LEU A 78 13.32 1.86 7.91
C LEU A 78 13.57 0.56 8.70
N THR A 79 12.54 0.04 9.36
CA THR A 79 12.71 -1.00 10.39
C THR A 79 12.86 -2.42 9.85
N GLY A 80 12.41 -2.71 8.63
CA GLY A 80 12.39 -4.07 8.10
C GLY A 80 12.09 -4.16 6.60
N GLY A 81 12.57 -5.24 5.98
CA GLY A 81 12.41 -5.53 4.54
C GLY A 81 11.87 -6.93 4.26
N ASN A 82 11.29 -7.60 5.27
CA ASN A 82 10.79 -8.97 5.16
C ASN A 82 9.36 -9.01 4.60
N ILE A 83 9.20 -8.51 3.38
CA ILE A 83 7.91 -8.50 2.68
C ILE A 83 7.83 -9.66 1.68
N ASP A 84 6.76 -10.45 1.76
CA ASP A 84 6.48 -11.50 0.78
C ASP A 84 6.26 -10.89 -0.61
N THR A 85 6.74 -11.57 -1.65
CA THR A 85 6.68 -11.07 -3.03
C THR A 85 5.25 -10.87 -3.54
N THR A 86 4.28 -11.66 -3.04
CA THR A 86 2.86 -11.49 -3.37
C THR A 86 2.30 -10.21 -2.75
N ILE A 87 2.64 -9.93 -1.49
CA ILE A 87 2.21 -8.70 -0.80
C ILE A 87 2.90 -7.50 -1.44
N LEU A 88 4.18 -7.61 -1.75
CA LEU A 88 4.95 -6.59 -2.46
C LEU A 88 4.32 -6.26 -3.82
N GLY A 89 3.97 -7.26 -4.63
CA GLY A 89 3.32 -7.05 -5.93
C GLY A 89 2.00 -6.29 -5.82
N ARG A 90 1.11 -6.72 -4.92
CA ARG A 90 -0.17 -6.03 -4.66
C ARG A 90 0.03 -4.61 -4.14
N THR A 91 1.06 -4.40 -3.33
CA THR A 91 1.41 -3.09 -2.79
C THR A 91 1.90 -2.15 -3.88
N ILE A 92 2.73 -2.65 -4.80
CA ILE A 92 3.18 -1.90 -5.97
C ILE A 92 1.98 -1.52 -6.84
N GLU A 93 1.07 -2.44 -7.12
CA GLU A 93 -0.15 -2.13 -7.89
C GLU A 93 -0.98 -1.03 -7.20
N ARG A 94 -1.20 -1.13 -5.89
CA ARG A 94 -1.91 -0.11 -5.11
C ARG A 94 -1.17 1.23 -5.11
N GLY A 95 0.15 1.23 -4.93
CA GLY A 95 0.98 2.42 -4.98
C GLY A 95 0.91 3.10 -6.35
N LEU A 96 1.01 2.34 -7.43
CA LEU A 96 0.87 2.84 -8.80
C LEU A 96 -0.53 3.40 -9.06
N ALA A 97 -1.57 2.80 -8.48
CA ALA A 97 -2.94 3.32 -8.59
C ALA A 97 -3.10 4.66 -7.86
N VAL A 98 -2.55 4.78 -6.65
CA VAL A 98 -2.52 6.04 -5.89
C VAL A 98 -1.71 7.11 -6.62
N ASP A 99 -0.62 6.72 -7.27
CA ASP A 99 0.24 7.59 -8.09
C ASP A 99 -0.38 7.94 -9.47
N GLY A 100 -1.61 7.47 -9.76
CA GLY A 100 -2.30 7.73 -11.02
C GLY A 100 -1.70 7.03 -12.24
N ARG A 101 -0.80 6.07 -12.02
CA ARG A 101 -0.06 5.32 -13.06
C ARG A 101 -0.66 3.94 -13.35
N LEU A 102 -1.65 3.52 -12.57
CA LEU A 102 -2.38 2.29 -12.79
C LEU A 102 -3.87 2.55 -12.62
N ILE A 103 -4.64 2.17 -13.63
CA ILE A 103 -6.10 2.23 -13.60
C ILE A 103 -6.58 0.81 -13.80
N ARG A 104 -7.55 0.39 -12.99
CA ARG A 104 -8.23 -0.90 -13.17
C ARG A 104 -9.65 -0.61 -13.65
N LEU A 105 -9.92 -1.00 -14.89
CA LEU A 105 -11.26 -0.96 -15.47
C LEU A 105 -11.91 -2.33 -15.32
N GLU A 106 -13.18 -2.33 -14.95
CA GLU A 106 -14.02 -3.53 -14.93
C GLU A 106 -15.17 -3.30 -15.90
N VAL A 107 -15.19 -4.06 -17.00
CA VAL A 107 -16.18 -3.91 -18.06
C VAL A 107 -16.89 -5.25 -18.25
N VAL A 108 -18.21 -5.24 -18.06
CA VAL A 108 -19.05 -6.39 -18.36
C VAL A 108 -19.45 -6.33 -19.83
N VAL A 109 -18.91 -7.24 -20.64
CA VAL A 109 -19.22 -7.34 -22.08
C VAL A 109 -20.11 -8.55 -22.32
N SER A 110 -21.23 -8.35 -23.01
CA SER A 110 -22.12 -9.43 -23.40
C SER A 110 -21.55 -10.19 -24.61
N ASP A 111 -21.47 -11.51 -24.50
CA ASP A 111 -21.06 -12.42 -25.59
C ASP A 111 -22.20 -12.77 -26.57
N ARG A 112 -23.19 -11.87 -26.71
CA ARG A 112 -24.29 -12.01 -27.68
C ARG A 112 -24.33 -10.76 -28.56
N PRO A 113 -24.42 -10.90 -29.89
CA PRO A 113 -24.86 -9.80 -30.72
C PRO A 113 -26.25 -9.36 -30.24
N GLY A 114 -26.36 -8.19 -29.61
CA GLY A 114 -27.63 -7.65 -29.10
C GLY A 114 -27.82 -7.59 -27.58
N GLY A 115 -26.90 -8.09 -26.76
CA GLY A 115 -26.89 -7.86 -25.31
C GLY A 115 -27.78 -8.81 -24.50
N GLU A 116 -27.16 -9.51 -23.55
CA GLU A 116 -27.53 -9.55 -22.12
C GLU A 116 -26.56 -10.47 -21.34
N ARG A 117 -25.93 -9.85 -20.33
CA ARG A 117 -25.09 -10.33 -19.20
C ARG A 117 -24.28 -11.63 -19.35
N THR A 118 -22.95 -11.48 -19.39
CA THR A 118 -21.95 -12.44 -18.88
C THR A 118 -20.73 -11.66 -18.38
N ASN A 119 -20.26 -11.89 -17.15
CA ASN A 119 -19.18 -11.12 -16.52
C ASN A 119 -17.81 -11.63 -16.99
N TYR A 120 -17.02 -10.77 -17.64
CA TYR A 120 -15.59 -11.00 -17.92
C TYR A 120 -14.75 -9.98 -17.15
N TYR A 121 -13.67 -10.44 -16.52
CA TYR A 121 -12.73 -9.58 -15.79
C TYR A 121 -11.50 -9.33 -16.67
N SER A 122 -11.42 -8.18 -17.32
CA SER A 122 -10.18 -7.75 -18.01
C SER A 122 -9.64 -6.48 -17.37
N SER A 123 -8.51 -6.61 -16.67
CA SER A 123 -7.77 -5.48 -16.11
C SER A 123 -7.03 -4.75 -17.24
N LEU A 124 -7.50 -3.57 -17.65
CA LEU A 124 -6.85 -2.76 -18.70
C LEU A 124 -5.75 -1.88 -18.09
N PHE A 125 -4.49 -2.17 -18.37
CA PHE A 125 -3.36 -1.31 -17.99
C PHE A 125 -3.19 -0.18 -19.00
N ILE A 126 -3.22 1.08 -18.55
CA ILE A 126 -2.91 2.24 -19.40
C ILE A 126 -1.38 2.41 -19.45
N GLY A 127 -0.83 1.98 -20.57
CA GLY A 127 0.59 2.06 -20.92
C GLY A 127 0.85 1.17 -22.12
N TYR A 128 0.36 1.59 -23.30
CA TYR A 128 0.55 0.94 -24.62
C TYR A 128 0.64 -0.60 -24.61
N CYS A 129 -0.48 -1.34 -24.74
CA CYS A 129 -0.45 -2.63 -25.46
C CYS A 129 -1.84 -3.20 -25.83
N ILE A 130 -2.02 -3.37 -27.13
CA ILE A 130 -2.55 -4.54 -27.87
C ILE A 130 -3.52 -5.45 -27.10
N ILE A 131 -4.76 -5.48 -27.60
CA ILE A 131 -5.79 -6.45 -27.24
C ILE A 131 -5.47 -7.76 -27.98
N HIS A 132 -5.01 -8.79 -27.26
CA HIS A 132 -5.13 -10.16 -27.75
C HIS A 132 -6.59 -10.60 -27.58
N ILE A 133 -7.37 -10.46 -28.65
CA ILE A 133 -8.66 -11.12 -28.79
C ILE A 133 -8.34 -12.50 -29.36
N ILE A 134 -8.46 -13.54 -28.53
CA ILE A 134 -8.48 -14.93 -29.00
C ILE A 134 -9.93 -15.16 -29.48
N PHE A 135 -10.09 -15.42 -30.77
CA PHE A 135 -11.35 -15.91 -31.36
C PHE A 135 -11.59 -17.37 -30.99
#